data_AF-A0A7G8H904-F1
#
_entry.id   AF-A0A7G8H904-F1
#
_cell.length_a   1.000
_cell.length_b   1.000
_cell.length_c   1.000
_cell.angle_alpha   90.00
_cell.angle_beta   90.00
_cell.angle_gamma   90.00
#
_symmetry.space_group_name_H-M   'P 1'
#
loop_
_entity.id
_entity.type
_entity.pdbx_description
1 polymer ?
#
loop_
_entity_poly.entity_id
_entity_poly.type
_entity_poly.pdbx_seq_one_letter_code
_entity_poly.pdbx_strand_id
1 'polypeptide(L)'
;MAIFKLKSILKGYKRLFGMTAEVYNENGDLLDSVDINNAGKRINFRFDRDEALQGANNADLTIKLIDSNGDAHNFSRTAARLYDLDSDEQTFTTTISANKKRKRVKYRPTTEQLDTRSPIFTSGPEGSVDENVDPGSLVYDAETTDTSAVSYALSGGDSNAFTIDPETGRVTINQSPDFESKSSYSFNVVATDEHGNASTQAVNVNVNDIEEGQTVQLTPLLDNISANDLSNQNDVITAELGTLGNGLLDSVVDGSTTDSDLLVIKTNGNFDLDDTLDDSEITRIQNIETIQVIADQDDAGNTDIELGNIINLKKLDVDGTFTNTLDLDEWADTGATEFDFSGITSTQGVELERAQAGNQNFAGDIVFKGSAGGDVFEGLVGNVTMNGGQGNDTLVGSREGISKITGGAGTDEIDLWDHNAQHTISLARQTSQTSKDTVILDTFQGFNNDNARALNTFDLIEIDAATFTNYNAGQPVQQREDFLINANTNLSNTIITADFEADLSQGTGFNFDNNGDGILGFAADTGTLIYSASGNFSADAQELFEIGGLEGANFVPTRQINVI
;
A
#
# COMPACT_ATOMS: atom_id res chain seq x y z
N MET A 1 35.07 -23.84 -39.72
CA MET A 1 36.51 -23.59 -39.89
C MET A 1 37.09 -23.62 -38.49
N ALA A 2 37.77 -24.70 -38.11
CA ALA A 2 38.23 -24.87 -36.75
C ALA A 2 39.72 -24.54 -36.74
N ILE A 3 40.09 -23.40 -36.13
CA ILE A 3 41.50 -22.98 -36.09
C ILE A 3 42.17 -23.68 -34.92
N PHE A 4 43.24 -24.43 -35.19
CA PHE A 4 43.99 -25.15 -34.17
C PHE A 4 45.22 -24.35 -33.76
N LYS A 5 45.46 -24.30 -32.44
CA LYS A 5 46.65 -23.67 -31.87
C LYS A 5 47.66 -24.73 -31.42
N LEU A 6 48.68 -24.94 -32.22
CA LEU A 6 49.77 -25.86 -31.91
C LEU A 6 50.83 -25.16 -31.03
N LYS A 7 50.58 -25.09 -29.72
CA LYS A 7 51.59 -24.60 -28.76
C LYS A 7 52.67 -25.65 -28.61
N SER A 8 53.95 -25.28 -28.71
CA SER A 8 54.98 -26.32 -28.77
C SER A 8 56.34 -25.96 -28.19
N ILE A 9 56.95 -26.95 -27.49
CA ILE A 9 58.13 -26.74 -26.65
C ILE A 9 59.34 -27.55 -27.13
N LEU A 10 60.40 -26.86 -27.54
CA LEU A 10 61.67 -27.44 -27.99
C LEU A 10 62.68 -27.67 -26.85
N LYS A 11 62.70 -28.88 -26.29
CA LYS A 11 63.64 -29.27 -25.22
C LYS A 11 64.97 -29.78 -25.79
N GLY A 12 66.05 -29.08 -25.45
CA GLY A 12 67.42 -29.40 -25.83
C GLY A 12 68.03 -28.47 -26.90
N TYR A 13 67.22 -27.65 -27.57
CA TYR A 13 67.73 -26.57 -28.43
C TYR A 13 68.20 -25.38 -27.57
N LYS A 14 69.28 -24.68 -28.00
CA LYS A 14 70.00 -23.70 -27.15
C LYS A 14 69.73 -22.23 -27.48
N ARG A 15 69.39 -21.88 -28.73
CA ARG A 15 69.10 -20.50 -29.18
C ARG A 15 68.02 -20.58 -30.26
N LEU A 16 66.90 -19.87 -30.10
CA LEU A 16 65.81 -19.78 -31.08
C LEU A 16 65.51 -18.34 -31.52
N PHE A 17 65.97 -17.36 -30.76
CA PHE A 17 65.77 -15.94 -31.02
C PHE A 17 66.37 -15.53 -32.38
N GLY A 18 65.59 -14.79 -33.17
CA GLY A 18 65.99 -14.34 -34.51
C GLY A 18 65.91 -15.44 -35.60
N MET A 19 65.10 -16.47 -35.36
CA MET A 19 64.70 -17.47 -36.35
C MET A 19 63.21 -17.31 -36.66
N THR A 20 62.78 -17.68 -37.86
CA THR A 20 61.37 -17.82 -38.23
C THR A 20 60.97 -19.28 -38.13
N ALA A 21 59.82 -19.59 -37.55
CA ALA A 21 59.28 -20.94 -37.46
C ALA A 21 58.10 -21.09 -38.42
N GLU A 22 58.13 -22.13 -39.25
CA GLU A 22 57.06 -22.40 -40.23
C GLU A 22 56.51 -23.81 -40.01
N VAL A 23 55.21 -23.99 -40.24
CA VAL A 23 54.55 -25.30 -40.26
C VAL A 23 53.85 -25.53 -41.60
N TYR A 24 53.97 -26.75 -42.11
CA TYR A 24 53.51 -27.17 -43.43
C TYR A 24 52.67 -28.45 -43.33
N ASN A 25 51.70 -28.62 -44.25
CA ASN A 25 50.93 -29.87 -44.40
C ASN A 25 51.75 -30.96 -45.15
N GLU A 26 51.12 -32.11 -45.41
CA GLU A 26 51.76 -33.24 -46.11
C GLU A 26 52.08 -32.97 -47.60
N ASN A 27 51.30 -32.10 -48.25
CA ASN A 27 51.50 -31.67 -49.63
C ASN A 27 52.66 -30.65 -49.76
N GLY A 28 53.09 -30.06 -48.65
CA GLY A 28 54.14 -29.04 -48.59
C GLY A 28 53.61 -27.61 -48.69
N ASP A 29 52.31 -27.39 -48.52
CA ASP A 29 51.72 -26.06 -48.40
C ASP A 29 52.03 -25.47 -47.02
N LEU A 30 52.27 -24.16 -46.97
CA LEU A 30 52.53 -23.43 -45.72
C LEU A 30 51.20 -23.20 -44.98
N LEU A 31 51.11 -23.67 -43.74
CA LEU A 31 49.95 -23.49 -42.87
C LEU A 31 50.07 -22.27 -41.95
N ASP A 32 51.27 -21.99 -41.42
CA ASP A 32 51.54 -20.81 -40.59
C ASP A 32 53.05 -20.49 -40.50
N SER A 33 53.39 -19.23 -40.22
CA SER A 33 54.76 -18.72 -40.06
C SER A 33 54.88 -17.70 -38.93
N VAL A 34 55.85 -17.90 -38.02
CA VAL A 34 55.97 -17.22 -36.73
C VAL A 34 57.42 -16.80 -36.45
N ASP A 35 57.66 -15.49 -36.39
CA ASP A 35 58.98 -14.95 -36.00
C ASP A 35 59.27 -15.11 -34.51
N ILE A 36 60.41 -15.72 -34.17
CA ILE A 36 60.82 -15.97 -32.79
C ILE A 36 61.53 -14.72 -32.22
N ASN A 37 60.72 -13.72 -31.88
CA ASN A 37 61.15 -12.42 -31.37
C ASN A 37 61.51 -12.40 -29.88
N ASN A 38 61.43 -13.54 -29.18
CA ASN A 38 61.79 -13.68 -27.77
C ASN A 38 62.65 -14.93 -27.54
N ALA A 39 63.53 -14.94 -26.52
CA ALA A 39 64.40 -16.08 -26.19
C ALA A 39 63.68 -17.31 -25.61
N GLY A 40 62.35 -17.38 -25.75
CA GLY A 40 61.51 -18.49 -25.32
C GLY A 40 61.74 -19.78 -26.12
N LYS A 41 61.27 -20.89 -25.57
CA LYS A 41 61.25 -22.21 -26.23
C LYS A 41 59.86 -22.65 -26.67
N ARG A 42 58.89 -21.74 -26.60
CA ARG A 42 57.48 -21.92 -26.97
C ARG A 42 57.25 -21.26 -28.32
N ILE A 43 56.72 -22.02 -29.27
CA ILE A 43 56.25 -21.54 -30.57
C ILE A 43 54.77 -21.91 -30.65
N ASN A 44 53.91 -20.98 -31.04
CA ASN A 44 52.47 -21.20 -31.15
C ASN A 44 52.09 -20.99 -32.62
N PHE A 45 51.72 -22.05 -33.31
CA PHE A 45 51.17 -21.94 -34.66
C PHE A 45 49.64 -21.85 -34.61
N ARG A 46 49.02 -21.20 -35.60
CA ARG A 46 47.57 -21.11 -35.82
C ARG A 46 47.25 -21.44 -37.27
N PHE A 47 46.49 -22.50 -37.51
CA PHE A 47 46.12 -22.97 -38.85
C PHE A 47 44.73 -23.63 -38.84
N ASP A 48 44.07 -23.74 -40.00
CA ASP A 48 42.79 -24.46 -40.09
C ASP A 48 43.00 -25.98 -40.02
N ARG A 49 42.04 -26.67 -39.38
CA ARG A 49 42.06 -28.12 -39.19
C ARG A 49 42.00 -28.89 -40.50
N ASP A 50 41.17 -28.48 -41.44
CA ASP A 50 40.92 -29.23 -42.67
C ASP A 50 42.08 -29.01 -43.65
N GLU A 51 42.67 -27.81 -43.67
CA GLU A 51 43.94 -27.52 -44.35
C GLU A 51 45.11 -28.37 -43.79
N ALA A 52 45.14 -28.60 -42.47
CA ALA A 52 46.15 -29.43 -41.83
C ALA A 52 45.93 -30.94 -42.04
N LEU A 53 44.67 -31.41 -42.03
CA LEU A 53 44.32 -32.82 -42.15
C LEU A 53 44.27 -33.34 -43.59
N GLN A 54 43.99 -32.48 -44.59
CA GLN A 54 43.85 -32.87 -46.01
C GLN A 54 42.85 -34.04 -46.23
N GLY A 55 41.83 -34.15 -45.37
CA GLY A 55 40.84 -35.23 -45.40
C GLY A 55 41.24 -36.53 -44.67
N ALA A 56 42.42 -36.58 -44.03
CA ALA A 56 42.85 -37.69 -43.18
C ALA A 56 42.38 -37.53 -41.72
N ASN A 57 42.46 -38.61 -40.93
CA ASN A 57 42.13 -38.58 -39.50
C ASN A 57 43.25 -38.01 -38.61
N ASN A 58 44.47 -37.85 -39.13
CA ASN A 58 45.62 -37.32 -38.41
C ASN A 58 46.53 -36.59 -39.44
N ALA A 59 47.11 -35.45 -39.06
CA ALA A 59 47.92 -34.63 -39.97
C ALA A 59 49.41 -35.07 -40.00
N ASP A 60 50.08 -35.09 -41.16
CA ASP A 60 51.55 -35.11 -41.21
C ASP A 60 52.10 -33.69 -41.35
N LEU A 61 52.46 -33.07 -40.21
CA LEU A 61 52.94 -31.68 -40.18
C LEU A 61 54.46 -31.60 -40.16
N THR A 62 55.03 -30.92 -41.15
CA THR A 62 56.46 -30.60 -41.19
C THR A 62 56.70 -29.21 -40.62
N ILE A 63 57.48 -29.12 -39.55
CA ILE A 63 57.92 -27.83 -38.96
C ILE A 63 59.34 -27.52 -39.44
N LYS A 64 59.60 -26.27 -39.83
CA LYS A 64 60.94 -25.77 -40.19
C LYS A 64 61.29 -24.61 -39.24
N LEU A 65 62.56 -24.50 -38.86
CA LEU A 65 63.13 -23.26 -38.32
C LEU A 65 64.10 -22.69 -39.35
N ILE A 66 63.83 -21.49 -39.85
CA ILE A 66 64.70 -20.77 -40.77
C ILE A 66 65.59 -19.84 -39.95
N ASP A 67 66.91 -19.92 -40.13
CA ASP A 67 67.86 -19.02 -39.48
C ASP A 67 68.03 -17.70 -40.24
N SER A 68 68.76 -16.74 -39.65
CA SER A 68 69.00 -15.42 -40.24
C SER A 68 69.78 -15.42 -41.58
N ASN A 69 70.28 -16.57 -42.02
CA ASN A 69 70.97 -16.75 -43.30
C ASN A 69 70.06 -17.43 -44.35
N GLY A 70 68.84 -17.82 -43.97
CA GLY A 70 67.91 -18.60 -44.80
C GLY A 70 68.10 -20.12 -44.70
N ASP A 71 68.96 -20.63 -43.81
CA ASP A 71 69.18 -22.07 -43.67
C ASP A 71 68.00 -22.72 -42.92
N ALA A 72 67.27 -23.60 -43.60
CA ALA A 72 66.13 -24.32 -43.02
C ALA A 72 66.57 -25.54 -42.19
N HIS A 73 66.24 -25.52 -40.89
CA HIS A 73 66.35 -26.65 -39.97
C HIS A 73 65.02 -27.40 -39.89
N ASN A 74 64.87 -28.45 -40.70
CA ASN A 74 63.64 -29.24 -40.75
C ASN A 74 63.48 -30.16 -39.52
N PHE A 75 62.33 -30.08 -38.88
CA PHE A 75 61.84 -30.97 -37.82
C PHE A 75 60.94 -32.05 -38.42
N SER A 76 61.44 -32.74 -39.45
CA SER A 76 60.76 -33.90 -40.00
C SER A 76 60.78 -35.07 -38.99
N ARG A 77 59.70 -35.86 -38.98
CA ARG A 77 59.59 -37.06 -38.13
C ARG A 77 60.39 -38.21 -38.75
N THR A 78 60.92 -39.11 -37.93
CA THR A 78 61.36 -40.42 -38.42
C THR A 78 60.14 -41.33 -38.46
N ALA A 79 59.69 -41.66 -39.69
CA ALA A 79 58.57 -42.52 -40.11
C ALA A 79 57.57 -43.07 -39.06
N ALA A 80 56.29 -42.96 -39.40
CA ALA A 80 55.14 -43.68 -38.80
C ALA A 80 54.57 -43.17 -37.45
N ARG A 81 54.52 -41.86 -37.26
CA ARG A 81 53.51 -41.23 -36.35
C ARG A 81 52.98 -39.97 -37.02
N LEU A 82 51.66 -39.82 -37.06
CA LEU A 82 50.97 -38.59 -37.48
C LEU A 82 50.72 -37.68 -36.25
N TYR A 83 50.24 -36.46 -36.45
CA TYR A 83 49.68 -35.60 -35.40
C TYR A 83 48.20 -35.92 -35.26
N ASP A 84 47.83 -36.48 -34.12
CA ASP A 84 46.44 -36.51 -33.68
C ASP A 84 46.07 -35.07 -33.29
N LEU A 85 45.21 -34.39 -34.04
CA LEU A 85 44.86 -33.00 -33.70
C LEU A 85 43.93 -32.94 -32.48
N ASP A 86 43.28 -34.05 -32.14
CA ASP A 86 42.28 -34.16 -31.09
C ASP A 86 42.90 -34.61 -29.74
N SER A 87 44.24 -34.57 -29.62
CA SER A 87 45.00 -35.02 -28.43
C SER A 87 45.87 -33.91 -27.80
N ASP A 88 45.40 -33.42 -26.65
CA ASP A 88 45.89 -32.23 -25.92
C ASP A 88 47.38 -32.23 -25.52
N GLU A 89 48.03 -33.36 -25.23
CA GLU A 89 49.49 -33.41 -25.06
C GLU A 89 50.07 -34.62 -25.81
N GLN A 90 50.92 -34.33 -26.79
CA GLN A 90 51.76 -35.36 -27.42
C GLN A 90 53.24 -35.08 -27.17
N THR A 91 54.08 -36.08 -27.42
CA THR A 91 55.52 -36.00 -27.19
C THR A 91 56.28 -36.73 -28.28
N PHE A 92 57.12 -35.99 -29.00
CA PHE A 92 57.94 -36.49 -30.09
C PHE A 92 59.43 -36.26 -29.82
N THR A 93 60.28 -37.06 -30.46
CA THR A 93 61.74 -36.86 -30.45
C THR A 93 62.24 -36.97 -31.87
N THR A 94 62.81 -35.89 -32.41
CA THR A 94 63.44 -35.88 -33.74
C THR A 94 64.94 -35.63 -33.63
N THR A 95 65.66 -35.89 -34.72
CA THR A 95 67.09 -35.57 -34.87
C THR A 95 67.24 -34.43 -35.86
N ILE A 96 67.53 -33.23 -35.35
CA ILE A 96 67.89 -32.09 -36.20
C ILE A 96 69.30 -32.33 -36.74
N SER A 97 69.49 -32.15 -38.04
CA SER A 97 70.81 -32.12 -38.68
C SER A 97 71.10 -30.74 -39.22
N ALA A 98 72.15 -30.10 -38.71
CA ALA A 98 72.70 -28.85 -39.24
C ALA A 98 74.20 -29.04 -39.45
N ASN A 99 74.72 -28.66 -40.63
CA ASN A 99 76.15 -28.70 -40.95
C ASN A 99 76.86 -30.01 -40.54
N LYS A 100 76.27 -31.15 -40.97
CA LYS A 100 76.69 -32.53 -40.69
C LYS A 100 76.70 -32.95 -39.20
N LYS A 101 76.28 -32.09 -38.27
CA LYS A 101 76.09 -32.44 -36.84
C LYS A 101 74.64 -32.82 -36.57
N ARG A 102 74.42 -33.98 -35.97
CA ARG A 102 73.10 -34.51 -35.59
C ARG A 102 72.83 -34.28 -34.10
N LYS A 103 71.66 -33.75 -33.75
CA LYS A 103 71.25 -33.57 -32.35
C LYS A 103 69.80 -34.01 -32.13
N ARG A 104 69.58 -34.89 -31.14
CA ARG A 104 68.23 -35.26 -30.70
C ARG A 104 67.59 -34.11 -29.91
N VAL A 105 66.36 -33.76 -30.26
CA VAL A 105 65.55 -32.73 -29.61
C VAL A 105 64.17 -33.30 -29.32
N LYS A 106 63.67 -33.05 -28.11
CA LYS A 106 62.34 -33.49 -27.67
C LYS A 106 61.37 -32.33 -27.87
N TYR A 107 60.29 -32.61 -28.59
CA TYR A 107 59.24 -31.67 -28.96
C TYR A 107 57.94 -32.08 -28.27
N ARG A 108 57.26 -31.11 -27.65
CA ARG A 108 55.95 -31.32 -27.00
C ARG A 108 54.96 -30.33 -27.57
N PRO A 109 54.14 -30.75 -28.55
CA PRO A 109 52.95 -30.01 -28.94
C PRO A 109 51.82 -30.26 -27.95
N THR A 110 51.02 -29.24 -27.72
CA THR A 110 49.66 -29.33 -27.20
C THR A 110 48.74 -28.68 -28.23
N THR A 111 47.67 -29.36 -28.63
CA THR A 111 46.60 -28.75 -29.43
C THR A 111 45.57 -28.07 -28.53
N GLU A 112 44.85 -27.14 -29.11
CA GLU A 112 43.77 -26.37 -28.52
C GLU A 112 42.91 -25.94 -29.72
N GLN A 113 41.68 -26.44 -29.80
CA GLN A 113 40.71 -25.93 -30.77
C GLN A 113 40.34 -24.52 -30.32
N LEU A 114 40.46 -23.55 -31.21
CA LEU A 114 39.97 -22.20 -30.96
C LEU A 114 38.51 -22.12 -31.42
N ASP A 115 37.64 -21.60 -30.57
CA ASP A 115 36.36 -21.11 -31.06
C ASP A 115 36.57 -19.84 -31.89
N THR A 116 35.79 -19.71 -32.96
CA THR A 116 35.85 -18.60 -33.91
C THR A 116 34.45 -18.10 -34.26
N ARG A 117 33.44 -18.52 -33.51
CA ARG A 117 32.05 -18.08 -33.66
C ARG A 117 31.74 -17.17 -32.48
N SER A 118 31.04 -16.08 -32.74
CA SER A 118 30.48 -15.29 -31.66
C SER A 118 29.22 -15.97 -31.10
N PRO A 119 28.92 -15.79 -29.81
CA PRO A 119 27.65 -16.19 -29.22
C PRO A 119 26.45 -15.65 -30.03
N ILE A 120 25.41 -16.46 -30.19
CA ILE A 120 24.19 -16.08 -30.92
C ILE A 120 23.08 -15.86 -29.91
N PHE A 121 22.58 -14.63 -29.81
CA PHE A 121 21.40 -14.30 -29.00
C PHE A 121 20.17 -15.10 -29.45
N THR A 122 19.48 -15.69 -28.48
CA THR A 122 18.18 -16.37 -28.65
C THR A 122 17.03 -15.57 -28.04
N SER A 123 17.32 -14.63 -27.12
CA SER A 123 16.35 -13.66 -26.61
C SER A 123 15.95 -12.63 -27.69
N GLY A 124 14.71 -12.14 -27.60
CA GLY A 124 14.21 -11.05 -28.45
C GLY A 124 14.89 -9.71 -28.14
N PRO A 125 14.74 -8.67 -28.98
CA PRO A 125 15.31 -7.34 -28.74
C PRO A 125 14.45 -6.43 -27.82
N GLU A 126 13.37 -6.96 -27.26
CA GLU A 126 12.41 -6.19 -26.47
C GLU A 126 12.33 -6.76 -25.04
N GLY A 127 12.28 -5.86 -24.07
CA GLY A 127 11.88 -6.11 -22.69
C GLY A 127 10.73 -5.18 -22.29
N SER A 128 10.14 -5.43 -21.13
CA SER A 128 9.11 -4.57 -20.55
C SER A 128 9.17 -4.66 -19.03
N VAL A 129 8.83 -3.55 -18.38
CA VAL A 129 8.68 -3.48 -16.92
C VAL A 129 7.51 -2.56 -16.62
N ASP A 130 6.70 -2.90 -15.63
CA ASP A 130 5.70 -1.96 -15.11
C ASP A 130 6.43 -0.82 -14.39
N GLU A 131 5.84 0.37 -14.35
CA GLU A 131 6.39 1.45 -13.53
C GLU A 131 6.23 1.22 -12.03
N ASN A 132 6.80 2.10 -11.21
CA ASN A 132 6.73 2.07 -9.75
C ASN A 132 7.25 0.77 -9.09
N VAL A 133 7.92 -0.11 -9.86
CA VAL A 133 8.54 -1.34 -9.33
C VAL A 133 9.80 -1.07 -8.51
N ASP A 134 10.12 -1.97 -7.58
CA ASP A 134 11.31 -1.87 -6.75
C ASP A 134 12.62 -1.83 -7.58
N PRO A 135 13.61 -1.00 -7.19
CA PRO A 135 14.97 -1.09 -7.70
C PRO A 135 15.54 -2.51 -7.58
N GLY A 136 16.11 -3.02 -8.67
CA GLY A 136 16.56 -4.41 -8.80
C GLY A 136 15.55 -5.34 -9.50
N SER A 137 14.37 -4.86 -9.87
CA SER A 137 13.40 -5.61 -10.68
C SER A 137 13.98 -6.01 -12.05
N LEU A 138 13.67 -7.23 -12.49
CA LEU A 138 14.10 -7.79 -13.77
C LEU A 138 13.33 -7.13 -14.93
N VAL A 139 14.04 -6.60 -15.91
CA VAL A 139 13.45 -5.92 -17.09
C VAL A 139 13.69 -6.64 -18.41
N TYR A 140 14.73 -7.48 -18.46
CA TYR A 140 15.16 -8.21 -19.65
C TYR A 140 16.03 -9.40 -19.22
N ASP A 141 15.96 -10.52 -19.95
CA ASP A 141 16.80 -11.70 -19.73
C ASP A 141 17.56 -12.04 -21.02
N ALA A 142 18.88 -11.94 -20.98
CA ALA A 142 19.73 -12.10 -22.16
C ALA A 142 20.13 -13.56 -22.35
N GLU A 143 19.51 -14.24 -23.30
CA GLU A 143 19.83 -15.62 -23.64
C GLU A 143 20.72 -15.70 -24.87
N THR A 144 21.78 -16.51 -24.82
CA THR A 144 22.63 -16.81 -25.97
C THR A 144 22.94 -18.30 -26.09
N THR A 145 23.33 -18.71 -27.29
CA THR A 145 23.86 -20.04 -27.58
C THR A 145 25.26 -19.94 -28.15
N ASP A 146 26.19 -20.70 -27.56
CA ASP A 146 27.57 -20.82 -28.02
C ASP A 146 28.14 -22.22 -27.67
N THR A 147 29.36 -22.54 -28.11
CA THR A 147 30.09 -23.75 -27.71
C THR A 147 31.00 -23.56 -26.50
N SER A 148 31.31 -22.31 -26.15
CA SER A 148 32.09 -21.90 -24.98
C SER A 148 31.17 -21.29 -23.91
N ALA A 149 31.69 -21.04 -22.70
CA ALA A 149 30.96 -20.22 -21.73
C ALA A 149 30.88 -18.76 -22.22
N VAL A 150 29.76 -18.09 -21.93
CA VAL A 150 29.49 -16.70 -22.36
C VAL A 150 29.41 -15.81 -21.13
N SER A 151 29.97 -14.61 -21.25
CA SER A 151 29.87 -13.53 -20.27
C SER A 151 29.14 -12.33 -20.87
N TYR A 152 28.34 -11.64 -20.04
CA TYR A 152 27.48 -10.54 -20.49
C TYR A 152 27.92 -9.19 -19.92
N ALA A 153 27.72 -8.12 -20.72
CA ALA A 153 27.95 -6.74 -20.31
C ALA A 153 26.96 -5.78 -21.00
N LEU A 154 26.69 -4.64 -20.37
CA LEU A 154 25.87 -3.57 -20.96
C LEU A 154 26.73 -2.48 -21.62
N SER A 155 26.19 -1.86 -22.66
CA SER A 155 26.73 -0.65 -23.28
C SER A 155 25.60 0.14 -23.97
N GLY A 156 25.90 1.30 -24.57
CA GLY A 156 24.89 2.12 -25.25
C GLY A 156 24.38 3.28 -24.39
N GLY A 157 23.24 3.87 -24.77
CA GLY A 157 22.76 5.13 -24.20
C GLY A 157 22.33 4.99 -22.74
N ASP A 158 21.35 4.13 -22.48
CA ASP A 158 20.72 4.00 -21.17
C ASP A 158 21.34 2.92 -20.28
N SER A 159 22.49 2.35 -20.65
CA SER A 159 23.10 1.23 -19.91
C SER A 159 23.40 1.53 -18.44
N ASN A 160 23.54 2.81 -18.05
CA ASN A 160 23.75 3.21 -16.66
C ASN A 160 22.49 3.11 -15.78
N ALA A 161 21.29 3.04 -16.39
CA ALA A 161 20.04 2.85 -15.66
C ALA A 161 19.82 1.38 -15.24
N PHE A 162 20.69 0.46 -15.67
CA PHE A 162 20.53 -0.97 -15.46
C PHE A 162 21.81 -1.62 -14.90
N THR A 163 21.65 -2.83 -14.35
CA THR A 163 22.72 -3.75 -13.98
C THR A 163 22.46 -5.10 -14.61
N ILE A 164 23.47 -5.69 -15.26
CA ILE A 164 23.42 -7.06 -15.79
C ILE A 164 24.24 -8.00 -14.90
N ASP A 165 23.71 -9.19 -14.63
CA ASP A 165 24.50 -10.30 -14.11
C ASP A 165 25.39 -10.87 -15.25
N PRO A 166 26.73 -10.83 -15.12
CA PRO A 166 27.63 -11.25 -16.18
C PRO A 166 27.63 -12.76 -16.42
N GLU A 167 27.13 -13.58 -15.48
CA GLU A 167 27.05 -15.04 -15.61
C GLU A 167 25.66 -15.49 -16.10
N THR A 168 24.58 -14.85 -15.65
CA THR A 168 23.20 -15.27 -15.98
C THR A 168 22.54 -14.48 -17.12
N GLY A 169 23.04 -13.29 -17.48
CA GLY A 169 22.44 -12.45 -18.52
C GLY A 169 21.22 -11.64 -18.06
N ARG A 170 20.78 -11.80 -16.82
CA ARG A 170 19.63 -11.10 -16.23
C ARG A 170 19.92 -9.61 -16.08
N VAL A 171 19.07 -8.77 -16.67
CA VAL A 171 19.16 -7.30 -16.61
C VAL A 171 18.11 -6.77 -15.64
N THR A 172 18.55 -5.94 -14.70
CA THR A 172 17.73 -5.34 -13.65
C THR A 172 17.81 -3.81 -13.71
N ILE A 173 16.75 -3.11 -13.33
CA ILE A 173 16.73 -1.64 -13.29
C ILE A 173 17.30 -1.10 -11.96
N ASN A 174 18.11 -0.04 -12.03
CA ASN A 174 18.86 0.48 -10.89
C ASN A 174 18.04 1.40 -9.97
N GLN A 175 16.94 1.97 -10.46
CA GLN A 175 16.00 2.86 -9.76
C GLN A 175 14.58 2.48 -10.19
N SER A 176 13.55 2.90 -9.45
CA SER A 176 12.17 2.69 -9.88
C SER A 176 11.90 3.46 -11.20
N PRO A 177 11.28 2.84 -12.22
CA PRO A 177 10.85 3.54 -13.42
C PRO A 177 9.54 4.31 -13.16
N ASP A 178 9.37 5.40 -13.90
CA ASP A 178 8.23 6.32 -13.90
C ASP A 178 7.98 6.63 -15.38
N PHE A 179 6.75 6.39 -15.85
CA PHE A 179 6.37 6.41 -17.26
C PHE A 179 6.31 7.84 -17.81
N GLU A 180 5.72 8.76 -17.06
CA GLU A 180 5.60 10.21 -17.31
C GLU A 180 6.98 10.83 -17.53
N SER A 181 7.95 10.48 -16.68
CA SER A 181 9.35 10.88 -16.79
C SER A 181 10.04 10.19 -17.97
N LYS A 182 9.87 8.87 -18.14
CA LYS A 182 10.53 8.10 -19.20
C LYS A 182 9.89 6.73 -19.52
N SER A 183 8.92 6.75 -20.43
CA SER A 183 8.23 5.57 -20.98
C SER A 183 9.08 4.50 -21.70
N SER A 184 10.36 4.73 -22.02
CA SER A 184 11.21 3.69 -22.63
C SER A 184 12.71 3.94 -22.50
N TYR A 185 13.49 2.86 -22.47
CA TYR A 185 14.96 2.86 -22.38
C TYR A 185 15.59 2.07 -23.53
N SER A 186 16.77 2.50 -24.01
CA SER A 186 17.50 1.81 -25.07
C SER A 186 18.99 1.60 -24.74
N PHE A 187 19.42 0.33 -24.75
CA PHE A 187 20.79 -0.08 -24.48
C PHE A 187 21.21 -1.25 -25.37
N ASN A 188 22.46 -1.68 -25.26
CA ASN A 188 23.00 -2.84 -25.96
C ASN A 188 23.48 -3.87 -24.94
N VAL A 189 23.11 -5.14 -25.13
CA VAL A 189 23.75 -6.27 -24.45
C VAL A 189 24.88 -6.80 -25.32
N VAL A 190 26.06 -6.95 -24.74
CA VAL A 190 27.25 -7.54 -25.38
C VAL A 190 27.49 -8.91 -24.75
N ALA A 191 27.48 -9.94 -25.57
CA ALA A 191 27.80 -11.32 -25.18
C ALA A 191 29.19 -11.67 -25.70
N THR A 192 30.09 -12.11 -24.82
CA THR A 192 31.49 -12.44 -25.15
C THR A 192 31.86 -13.82 -24.64
N ASP A 193 32.40 -14.67 -25.51
CA ASP A 193 32.86 -16.01 -25.17
C ASP A 193 34.24 -16.02 -24.46
N GLU A 194 34.65 -17.17 -23.93
CA GLU A 194 35.99 -17.34 -23.31
C GLU A 194 37.18 -17.11 -24.27
N HIS A 195 36.94 -17.09 -25.59
CA HIS A 195 37.95 -16.91 -26.63
C HIS A 195 38.07 -15.45 -27.12
N GLY A 196 37.15 -14.57 -26.70
CA GLY A 196 37.07 -13.16 -27.08
C GLY A 196 36.25 -12.88 -28.35
N ASN A 197 35.49 -13.85 -28.85
CA ASN A 197 34.47 -13.63 -29.87
C ASN A 197 33.24 -12.99 -29.21
N ALA A 198 32.73 -11.90 -29.80
CA ALA A 198 31.62 -11.14 -29.24
C ALA A 198 30.51 -10.90 -30.25
N SER A 199 29.28 -10.79 -29.74
CA SER A 199 28.11 -10.29 -30.46
C SER A 199 27.42 -9.20 -29.65
N THR A 200 26.50 -8.47 -30.28
CA THR A 200 25.81 -7.34 -29.65
C THR A 200 24.37 -7.28 -30.13
N GLN A 201 23.43 -7.18 -29.18
CA GLN A 201 22.01 -6.98 -29.44
C GLN A 201 21.60 -5.62 -28.88
N ALA A 202 20.96 -4.80 -29.71
CA ALA A 202 20.24 -3.62 -29.23
C ALA A 202 18.93 -4.10 -28.58
N VAL A 203 18.66 -3.58 -27.39
CA VAL A 203 17.50 -3.90 -26.56
C VAL A 203 16.75 -2.61 -26.24
N ASN A 204 15.45 -2.61 -26.47
CA ASN A 204 14.55 -1.60 -25.92
C ASN A 204 13.77 -2.21 -24.76
N VAL A 205 13.65 -1.46 -23.67
CA VAL A 205 12.76 -1.79 -22.55
C VAL A 205 11.68 -0.73 -22.52
N ASN A 206 10.43 -1.15 -22.71
CA ASN A 206 9.27 -0.28 -22.54
C ASN A 206 8.91 -0.25 -21.06
N VAL A 207 8.59 0.93 -20.53
CA VAL A 207 7.89 1.05 -19.25
C VAL A 207 6.40 0.94 -19.57
N ASN A 208 5.67 0.10 -18.85
CA ASN A 208 4.23 0.04 -18.93
C ASN A 208 3.65 1.08 -17.97
N ASP A 209 2.85 1.97 -18.53
CA ASP A 209 1.93 2.91 -17.86
C ASP A 209 0.96 2.12 -16.96
N ILE A 210 0.95 2.46 -15.66
CA ILE A 210 0.05 1.93 -14.64
C ILE A 210 -0.68 3.11 -14.01
N GLU A 211 -1.98 3.23 -14.31
CA GLU A 211 -2.85 4.29 -13.79
C GLU A 211 -2.66 4.51 -12.27
N GLU A 212 -2.23 5.71 -11.92
CA GLU A 212 -1.93 6.15 -10.56
C GLU A 212 -2.72 7.41 -10.18
N GLY A 213 -2.90 7.60 -8.87
CA GLY A 213 -3.63 8.75 -8.34
C GLY A 213 -2.89 10.07 -8.56
N GLN A 214 -3.58 11.05 -9.14
CA GLN A 214 -3.02 12.36 -9.46
C GLN A 214 -3.00 13.28 -8.23
N THR A 215 -2.03 14.19 -8.18
CA THR A 215 -2.03 15.32 -7.24
C THR A 215 -2.33 16.62 -8.00
N VAL A 216 -3.52 17.16 -7.80
CA VAL A 216 -4.01 18.39 -8.45
C VAL A 216 -3.90 19.56 -7.47
N GLN A 217 -3.46 20.72 -7.97
CA GLN A 217 -3.34 21.94 -7.17
C GLN A 217 -4.21 23.03 -7.79
N LEU A 218 -5.30 23.38 -7.11
CA LEU A 218 -6.17 24.48 -7.53
C LEU A 218 -5.52 25.82 -7.21
N THR A 219 -5.82 26.82 -8.03
CA THR A 219 -5.40 28.21 -7.82
C THR A 219 -6.55 29.15 -8.17
N PRO A 220 -6.58 30.42 -7.74
CA PRO A 220 -7.70 31.35 -8.01
C PRO A 220 -7.86 31.76 -9.50
N LEU A 221 -7.24 31.01 -10.41
CA LEU A 221 -7.30 31.12 -11.86
C LEU A 221 -7.56 29.75 -12.53
N LEU A 222 -7.65 28.68 -11.73
CA LEU A 222 -7.82 27.28 -12.11
C LEU A 222 -8.35 26.51 -10.88
N ASP A 223 -9.65 26.66 -10.68
CA ASP A 223 -10.53 26.18 -9.60
C ASP A 223 -11.57 25.16 -10.12
N ASN A 224 -11.47 24.82 -11.40
CA ASN A 224 -12.43 23.99 -12.13
C ASN A 224 -11.77 22.70 -12.64
N ILE A 225 -12.28 21.57 -12.17
CA ILE A 225 -11.89 20.18 -12.48
C ILE A 225 -13.12 19.44 -13.03
N SER A 226 -12.96 18.85 -14.22
CA SER A 226 -14.00 18.07 -14.87
C SER A 226 -13.80 16.56 -14.69
N ALA A 227 -14.87 15.80 -14.92
CA ALA A 227 -14.97 14.34 -14.74
C ALA A 227 -14.00 13.46 -15.58
N ASN A 228 -13.00 14.04 -16.25
CA ASN A 228 -11.92 13.32 -16.94
C ASN A 228 -10.54 13.93 -16.66
N ASP A 229 -10.45 14.92 -15.77
CA ASP A 229 -9.19 15.52 -15.32
C ASP A 229 -8.63 14.78 -14.09
N LEU A 230 -9.46 13.97 -13.42
CA LEU A 230 -9.11 13.02 -12.35
C LEU A 230 -9.01 11.58 -12.89
N SER A 231 -8.31 10.71 -12.16
CA SER A 231 -8.06 9.30 -12.53
C SER A 231 -9.17 8.37 -12.00
N ASN A 232 -9.09 7.05 -12.26
CA ASN A 232 -9.95 6.06 -11.59
C ASN A 232 -9.27 5.46 -10.33
N GLN A 233 -8.38 6.22 -9.72
CA GLN A 233 -7.56 5.88 -8.56
C GLN A 233 -7.59 7.06 -7.58
N ASN A 234 -7.26 6.83 -6.31
CA ASN A 234 -7.38 7.86 -5.27
C ASN A 234 -6.53 9.12 -5.58
N ASP A 235 -7.17 10.18 -6.03
CA ASP A 235 -6.56 11.47 -6.35
C ASP A 235 -6.54 12.38 -5.10
N VAL A 236 -5.61 13.35 -5.11
CA VAL A 236 -5.47 14.38 -4.07
C VAL A 236 -5.55 15.76 -4.70
N ILE A 237 -6.64 16.46 -4.45
CA ILE A 237 -6.87 17.84 -4.87
C ILE A 237 -6.52 18.76 -3.69
N THR A 238 -5.76 19.84 -3.92
CA THR A 238 -5.51 20.87 -2.91
C THR A 238 -6.01 22.22 -3.38
N ALA A 239 -6.93 22.81 -2.63
CA ALA A 239 -7.39 24.18 -2.70
C ALA A 239 -6.52 25.07 -1.81
N GLU A 240 -5.82 26.04 -2.42
CA GLU A 240 -5.13 27.12 -1.70
C GLU A 240 -6.11 28.24 -1.32
N LEU A 241 -5.66 29.17 -0.47
CA LEU A 241 -6.48 30.30 -0.02
C LEU A 241 -7.08 31.11 -1.19
N GLY A 242 -8.40 31.28 -1.20
CA GLY A 242 -9.15 31.98 -2.24
C GLY A 242 -9.38 31.18 -3.53
N THR A 243 -9.31 29.85 -3.44
CA THR A 243 -9.76 28.92 -4.50
C THR A 243 -11.12 28.36 -4.15
N LEU A 244 -11.96 28.11 -5.17
CA LEU A 244 -13.40 27.87 -5.02
C LEU A 244 -14.09 29.15 -4.47
N GLY A 245 -15.41 29.30 -4.69
CA GLY A 245 -16.17 30.36 -4.03
C GLY A 245 -15.97 31.80 -4.52
N ASN A 246 -15.10 32.04 -5.50
CA ASN A 246 -14.66 33.42 -5.85
C ASN A 246 -15.69 34.25 -6.64
N GLY A 247 -16.97 33.84 -6.62
CA GLY A 247 -18.07 34.44 -7.39
C GLY A 247 -18.15 33.95 -8.85
N LEU A 248 -17.48 32.84 -9.19
CA LEU A 248 -17.53 32.15 -10.47
C LEU A 248 -18.03 30.72 -10.28
N LEU A 249 -18.70 30.16 -11.29
CA LEU A 249 -19.14 28.76 -11.25
C LEU A 249 -17.92 27.84 -11.15
N ASP A 250 -17.73 27.25 -9.97
CA ASP A 250 -16.60 26.40 -9.62
C ASP A 250 -17.08 24.96 -9.48
N SER A 251 -16.28 24.02 -9.98
CA SER A 251 -16.71 22.64 -10.13
C SER A 251 -15.53 21.72 -9.89
N VAL A 252 -15.62 20.83 -8.89
CA VAL A 252 -14.67 19.74 -8.67
C VAL A 252 -15.44 18.43 -8.83
N VAL A 253 -15.33 17.81 -10.00
CA VAL A 253 -16.08 16.59 -10.33
C VAL A 253 -15.12 15.51 -10.73
N ASP A 254 -15.12 14.42 -9.97
CA ASP A 254 -14.58 13.14 -10.44
C ASP A 254 -15.63 12.37 -11.27
N GLY A 255 -15.17 11.63 -12.29
CA GLY A 255 -15.95 10.74 -13.13
C GLY A 255 -16.03 9.30 -12.64
N SER A 256 -15.16 8.90 -11.72
CA SER A 256 -15.20 7.64 -11.00
C SER A 256 -16.19 7.71 -9.80
N THR A 257 -16.24 6.62 -9.05
CA THR A 257 -17.06 6.40 -7.82
C THR A 257 -16.54 5.19 -7.02
N THR A 258 -15.32 4.72 -7.32
CA THR A 258 -14.81 3.39 -6.89
C THR A 258 -13.48 3.43 -6.13
N ASP A 259 -12.89 4.62 -6.14
CA ASP A 259 -11.72 5.17 -5.48
C ASP A 259 -12.13 5.78 -4.13
N SER A 260 -11.27 6.64 -3.59
CA SER A 260 -11.54 7.44 -2.41
C SER A 260 -10.70 8.71 -2.48
N ASP A 261 -11.24 9.70 -3.17
CA ASP A 261 -10.56 10.97 -3.45
C ASP A 261 -10.54 11.90 -2.23
N LEU A 262 -9.53 12.76 -2.18
CA LEU A 262 -9.33 13.74 -1.12
C LEU A 262 -9.21 15.15 -1.69
N LEU A 263 -10.15 16.04 -1.33
CA LEU A 263 -10.02 17.48 -1.51
C LEU A 263 -9.60 18.15 -0.20
N VAL A 264 -8.40 18.71 -0.17
CA VAL A 264 -7.87 19.51 0.95
C VAL A 264 -8.13 20.99 0.67
N ILE A 265 -8.93 21.64 1.49
CA ILE A 265 -9.30 23.06 1.41
C ILE A 265 -8.55 23.84 2.50
N LYS A 266 -8.03 25.02 2.16
CA LYS A 266 -7.41 25.94 3.13
C LYS A 266 -8.21 27.23 3.22
N THR A 267 -8.55 27.63 4.43
CA THR A 267 -9.32 28.84 4.73
C THR A 267 -8.64 29.69 5.80
N ASN A 268 -9.02 30.97 5.90
CA ASN A 268 -8.65 31.86 7.00
C ASN A 268 -9.63 33.02 7.10
N GLY A 269 -9.52 33.87 8.13
CA GLY A 269 -10.41 35.03 8.33
C GLY A 269 -10.36 36.17 7.28
N ASN A 270 -9.93 35.91 6.04
CA ASN A 270 -10.20 36.73 4.84
C ASN A 270 -10.64 35.90 3.60
N PHE A 271 -10.66 34.57 3.71
CA PHE A 271 -11.01 33.59 2.67
C PHE A 271 -11.69 32.43 3.41
N ASP A 272 -12.97 32.63 3.67
CA ASP A 272 -13.76 31.89 4.63
C ASP A 272 -14.44 30.66 4.00
N LEU A 273 -14.83 29.73 4.87
CA LEU A 273 -15.37 28.43 4.44
C LEU A 273 -16.77 28.55 3.86
N ASP A 274 -17.57 29.54 4.29
CA ASP A 274 -18.83 29.92 3.66
C ASP A 274 -18.58 30.40 2.23
N ASP A 275 -17.78 31.45 2.01
CA ASP A 275 -17.39 31.92 0.66
C ASP A 275 -16.96 30.73 -0.23
N THR A 276 -16.20 29.78 0.30
CA THR A 276 -15.61 28.63 -0.41
C THR A 276 -16.62 27.53 -0.81
N LEU A 277 -17.53 27.13 0.08
CA LEU A 277 -18.39 25.94 -0.06
C LEU A 277 -19.89 26.23 -0.28
N ASP A 278 -20.34 27.47 -0.05
CA ASP A 278 -21.76 27.91 -0.06
C ASP A 278 -22.61 27.45 -1.27
N ASP A 279 -23.92 27.27 -1.02
CA ASP A 279 -24.84 26.58 -1.94
C ASP A 279 -25.32 27.41 -3.12
N SER A 280 -25.00 28.72 -3.17
CA SER A 280 -25.70 29.77 -3.93
C SER A 280 -25.60 29.72 -5.48
N GLU A 281 -25.62 28.50 -6.01
CA GLU A 281 -25.38 27.96 -7.35
C GLU A 281 -23.92 28.07 -7.84
N ILE A 282 -22.95 28.34 -6.95
CA ILE A 282 -21.57 28.70 -7.31
C ILE A 282 -20.59 27.52 -7.28
N THR A 283 -20.32 26.93 -6.11
CA THR A 283 -19.39 25.79 -5.96
C THR A 283 -20.13 24.45 -6.04
N ARG A 284 -19.59 23.49 -6.80
CA ARG A 284 -20.17 22.14 -6.93
C ARG A 284 -19.11 21.05 -6.86
N ILE A 285 -19.23 20.15 -5.88
CA ILE A 285 -18.27 19.07 -5.63
C ILE A 285 -19.00 17.73 -5.83
N GLN A 286 -18.48 16.82 -6.66
CA GLN A 286 -19.14 15.53 -6.94
C GLN A 286 -18.13 14.39 -7.00
N ASN A 287 -18.48 13.26 -6.38
CA ASN A 287 -17.67 12.05 -6.31
C ASN A 287 -16.31 12.25 -5.61
N ILE A 288 -16.20 13.26 -4.74
CA ILE A 288 -15.02 13.41 -3.88
C ILE A 288 -15.36 12.85 -2.51
N GLU A 289 -14.81 11.69 -2.17
CA GLU A 289 -15.16 10.97 -0.94
C GLU A 289 -14.80 11.69 0.35
N THR A 290 -13.69 12.41 0.37
CA THR A 290 -13.19 13.08 1.57
C THR A 290 -12.93 14.55 1.29
N ILE A 291 -13.52 15.43 2.08
CA ILE A 291 -13.12 16.83 2.14
C ILE A 291 -12.40 17.04 3.48
N GLN A 292 -11.18 17.55 3.43
CA GLN A 292 -10.43 18.02 4.60
C GLN A 292 -10.31 19.54 4.56
N VAL A 293 -10.77 20.23 5.58
CA VAL A 293 -10.60 21.68 5.74
C VAL A 293 -9.47 21.96 6.75
N ILE A 294 -8.60 22.90 6.42
CA ILE A 294 -7.51 23.38 7.28
C ILE A 294 -7.67 24.89 7.49
N ALA A 295 -8.22 25.27 8.64
CA ALA A 295 -8.67 26.63 8.94
C ALA A 295 -7.68 27.42 9.84
N ASP A 296 -7.42 28.70 9.54
CA ASP A 296 -6.63 29.60 10.40
C ASP A 296 -7.40 30.89 10.73
N GLN A 297 -8.02 30.93 11.93
CA GLN A 297 -8.85 32.05 12.40
C GLN A 297 -9.97 32.36 11.41
N ASP A 298 -10.59 31.30 10.92
CA ASP A 298 -11.63 31.27 9.89
C ASP A 298 -13.00 31.68 10.43
N ASP A 299 -13.96 31.90 9.54
CA ASP A 299 -15.31 32.41 9.82
C ASP A 299 -15.26 33.60 10.78
N ALA A 300 -15.03 34.77 10.19
CA ALA A 300 -15.33 36.07 10.80
C ALA A 300 -16.64 36.66 10.24
N GLY A 301 -17.47 35.80 9.61
CA GLY A 301 -18.44 36.13 8.57
C GLY A 301 -19.84 35.58 8.87
N ASN A 302 -20.46 34.93 7.88
CA ASN A 302 -21.68 34.15 8.10
C ASN A 302 -21.29 32.77 8.65
N THR A 303 -21.99 32.31 9.68
CA THR A 303 -21.66 31.05 10.37
C THR A 303 -22.12 29.81 9.62
N ASP A 304 -23.06 29.98 8.69
CA ASP A 304 -23.89 28.92 8.15
C ASP A 304 -23.30 28.46 6.80
N ILE A 305 -22.91 27.18 6.74
CA ILE A 305 -22.27 26.58 5.56
C ILE A 305 -23.22 25.56 4.95
N GLU A 306 -23.82 25.94 3.82
CA GLU A 306 -24.80 25.15 3.09
C GLU A 306 -24.08 24.12 2.17
N LEU A 307 -24.10 22.84 2.53
CA LEU A 307 -23.35 21.78 1.81
C LEU A 307 -24.12 21.14 0.63
N GLY A 308 -25.30 21.66 0.26
CA GLY A 308 -26.25 21.02 -0.66
C GLY A 308 -25.75 20.72 -2.09
N ASN A 309 -24.70 21.40 -2.54
CA ASN A 309 -24.06 21.16 -3.85
C ASN A 309 -22.94 20.10 -3.84
N ILE A 310 -22.63 19.52 -2.68
CA ILE A 310 -21.67 18.43 -2.54
C ILE A 310 -22.42 17.10 -2.72
N ILE A 311 -21.91 16.17 -3.53
CA ILE A 311 -22.59 14.91 -3.84
C ILE A 311 -21.62 13.71 -3.76
N ASN A 312 -22.07 12.63 -3.11
CA ASN A 312 -21.32 11.39 -2.84
C ASN A 312 -20.10 11.58 -1.92
N LEU A 313 -20.15 12.59 -1.04
CA LEU A 313 -19.21 12.73 0.07
C LEU A 313 -19.35 11.51 1.00
N LYS A 314 -18.24 11.03 1.57
CA LYS A 314 -18.24 9.98 2.61
C LYS A 314 -17.76 10.53 3.95
N LYS A 315 -16.74 11.41 3.95
CA LYS A 315 -16.18 12.06 5.13
C LYS A 315 -16.00 13.58 4.94
N LEU A 316 -16.42 14.35 5.94
CA LEU A 316 -15.94 15.72 6.19
C LEU A 316 -14.97 15.71 7.38
N ASP A 317 -13.79 16.30 7.22
CA ASP A 317 -12.70 16.39 8.19
C ASP A 317 -12.34 17.87 8.36
N VAL A 318 -12.34 18.42 9.57
CA VAL A 318 -12.12 19.86 9.80
C VAL A 318 -11.10 20.07 10.92
N ASP A 319 -9.96 20.64 10.54
CA ASP A 319 -8.84 20.99 11.40
C ASP A 319 -8.72 22.52 11.57
N GLY A 320 -8.21 22.98 12.73
CA GLY A 320 -7.66 24.34 12.85
C GLY A 320 -8.35 25.23 13.88
N THR A 321 -8.68 26.47 13.50
CA THR A 321 -9.33 27.45 14.37
C THR A 321 -10.36 28.32 13.64
N PHE A 322 -11.52 28.49 14.27
CA PHE A 322 -12.62 29.35 13.84
C PHE A 322 -12.85 30.48 14.85
N THR A 323 -13.41 31.61 14.40
CA THR A 323 -13.70 32.77 15.27
C THR A 323 -15.14 32.85 15.74
N ASN A 324 -16.09 32.22 15.05
CA ASN A 324 -17.46 31.93 15.50
C ASN A 324 -17.71 30.41 15.57
N THR A 325 -18.94 30.02 15.95
CA THR A 325 -19.42 28.62 15.87
C THR A 325 -19.57 28.23 14.41
N LEU A 326 -19.06 27.07 14.03
CA LEU A 326 -19.22 26.51 12.69
C LEU A 326 -20.62 25.91 12.57
N ASP A 327 -21.52 26.49 11.79
CA ASP A 327 -22.86 25.93 11.57
C ASP A 327 -22.93 25.22 10.21
N LEU A 328 -23.46 24.01 10.18
CA LEU A 328 -23.48 23.15 8.99
C LEU A 328 -24.91 22.86 8.57
N ASP A 329 -25.25 23.36 7.39
CA ASP A 329 -26.56 23.27 6.77
C ASP A 329 -26.56 22.35 5.54
N GLU A 330 -27.73 21.81 5.21
CA GLU A 330 -27.97 20.88 4.07
C GLU A 330 -27.05 19.64 3.99
N TRP A 331 -26.22 19.39 5.01
CA TRP A 331 -25.24 18.30 5.12
C TRP A 331 -25.83 16.91 4.84
N ALA A 332 -27.14 16.75 5.08
CA ALA A 332 -27.90 15.53 4.87
C ALA A 332 -27.91 15.03 3.41
N ASP A 333 -27.87 15.94 2.44
CA ASP A 333 -27.96 15.60 1.01
C ASP A 333 -26.59 15.25 0.38
N THR A 334 -25.50 15.48 1.12
CA THR A 334 -24.13 15.19 0.66
C THR A 334 -23.81 13.71 0.47
N GLY A 335 -24.50 12.84 1.23
CA GLY A 335 -24.19 11.42 1.37
C GLY A 335 -23.19 11.08 2.49
N ALA A 336 -22.63 12.08 3.18
CA ALA A 336 -21.58 11.88 4.17
C ALA A 336 -22.03 11.05 5.38
N THR A 337 -21.11 10.21 5.86
CA THR A 337 -21.32 9.31 7.01
C THR A 337 -20.27 9.48 8.11
N GLU A 338 -19.18 10.21 7.88
CA GLU A 338 -18.22 10.58 8.91
C GLU A 338 -18.00 12.10 8.92
N PHE A 339 -18.14 12.69 10.10
CA PHE A 339 -17.91 14.10 10.39
C PHE A 339 -16.89 14.18 11.52
N ASP A 340 -15.72 14.74 11.26
CA ASP A 340 -14.60 14.79 12.19
C ASP A 340 -14.13 16.23 12.39
N PHE A 341 -14.57 16.83 13.50
CA PHE A 341 -14.20 18.17 13.94
C PHE A 341 -13.16 18.14 15.06
N SER A 342 -12.59 16.96 15.37
CA SER A 342 -11.70 16.79 16.53
C SER A 342 -10.33 17.47 16.39
N GLY A 343 -10.03 18.00 15.19
CA GLY A 343 -8.91 18.89 14.91
C GLY A 343 -9.19 20.39 15.13
N ILE A 344 -10.45 20.78 15.35
CA ILE A 344 -10.81 22.16 15.71
C ILE A 344 -10.35 22.44 17.15
N THR A 345 -9.50 23.46 17.29
CA THR A 345 -8.83 23.84 18.55
C THR A 345 -9.30 25.17 19.13
N SER A 346 -10.18 25.88 18.42
CA SER A 346 -10.94 27.01 18.95
C SER A 346 -11.93 26.55 20.02
N THR A 347 -12.34 27.47 20.91
CA THR A 347 -13.39 27.20 21.92
C THR A 347 -14.81 27.42 21.38
N GLN A 348 -14.92 27.78 20.11
CA GLN A 348 -16.19 27.79 19.38
C GLN A 348 -16.44 26.36 18.92
N GLY A 349 -17.66 25.89 19.10
CA GLY A 349 -18.05 24.54 18.72
C GLY A 349 -18.53 24.46 17.27
N VAL A 350 -19.13 23.33 16.97
CA VAL A 350 -19.82 23.03 15.70
C VAL A 350 -21.30 22.79 15.97
N GLU A 351 -22.16 23.51 15.27
CA GLU A 351 -23.59 23.27 15.21
C GLU A 351 -23.91 22.52 13.90
N LEU A 352 -24.81 21.55 13.98
CA LEU A 352 -25.30 20.79 12.84
C LEU A 352 -26.83 20.91 12.86
N GLU A 353 -27.35 21.76 11.99
CA GLU A 353 -28.77 22.00 11.78
C GLU A 353 -29.52 20.69 11.50
N ARG A 354 -30.79 20.63 11.92
CA ARG A 354 -31.60 19.41 11.80
C ARG A 354 -31.84 19.09 10.34
N ALA A 355 -31.45 17.90 9.90
CA ALA A 355 -31.76 17.38 8.56
C ALA A 355 -33.25 17.65 8.18
N GLN A 356 -33.44 18.39 7.08
CA GLN A 356 -34.74 18.97 6.74
C GLN A 356 -35.85 17.91 6.63
N ALA A 357 -37.05 18.28 7.09
CA ALA A 357 -38.17 17.35 7.27
C ALA A 357 -38.68 16.74 5.94
N GLY A 358 -38.14 15.57 5.60
CA GLY A 358 -38.42 14.86 4.35
C GLY A 358 -37.23 14.04 3.85
N ASN A 359 -36.01 14.38 4.29
CA ASN A 359 -34.84 13.59 3.99
C ASN A 359 -34.80 12.33 4.87
N GLN A 360 -35.01 11.16 4.25
CA GLN A 360 -35.19 9.86 4.92
C GLN A 360 -34.25 8.79 4.35
N ASN A 361 -33.21 9.21 3.61
CA ASN A 361 -32.35 8.32 2.82
C ASN A 361 -30.99 8.01 3.48
N PHE A 362 -30.88 8.17 4.80
CA PHE A 362 -29.69 7.75 5.54
C PHE A 362 -29.58 6.22 5.57
N ALA A 363 -28.85 5.66 4.60
CA ALA A 363 -28.60 4.23 4.45
C ALA A 363 -27.20 3.84 4.95
N GLY A 364 -26.79 4.37 6.11
CA GLY A 364 -25.47 4.13 6.72
C GLY A 364 -25.45 4.42 8.22
N ASP A 365 -24.39 3.97 8.89
CA ASP A 365 -24.07 4.35 10.26
C ASP A 365 -23.31 5.70 10.21
N ILE A 366 -23.81 6.75 10.86
CA ILE A 366 -23.17 8.08 10.87
C ILE A 366 -22.23 8.20 12.08
N VAL A 367 -21.08 8.85 11.91
CA VAL A 367 -20.08 9.07 12.96
C VAL A 367 -19.78 10.57 13.08
N PHE A 368 -19.92 11.11 14.28
CA PHE A 368 -19.55 12.48 14.64
C PHE A 368 -18.45 12.48 15.70
N LYS A 369 -17.40 13.27 15.48
CA LYS A 369 -16.37 13.59 16.47
C LYS A 369 -16.31 15.10 16.61
N GLY A 370 -16.63 15.57 17.80
CA GLY A 370 -16.70 16.96 18.16
C GLY A 370 -15.34 17.59 18.47
N SER A 371 -15.42 18.90 18.69
CA SER A 371 -14.34 19.87 18.68
C SER A 371 -13.69 20.06 20.07
N ALA A 372 -13.08 21.23 20.28
CA ALA A 372 -12.67 21.75 21.58
C ALA A 372 -13.59 22.88 22.12
N GLY A 373 -14.69 23.17 21.41
CA GLY A 373 -15.76 24.07 21.82
C GLY A 373 -17.05 23.32 22.17
N GLY A 374 -18.08 24.05 22.61
CA GLY A 374 -19.37 23.44 22.92
C GLY A 374 -20.17 23.15 21.65
N ASP A 375 -20.27 21.89 21.27
CA ASP A 375 -20.91 21.45 20.03
C ASP A 375 -22.42 21.23 20.18
N VAL A 376 -23.16 21.24 19.06
CA VAL A 376 -24.60 20.97 19.00
C VAL A 376 -24.90 20.04 17.81
N PHE A 377 -25.19 18.77 18.07
CA PHE A 377 -25.48 17.77 17.04
C PHE A 377 -26.95 17.33 17.10
N GLU A 378 -27.78 17.83 16.18
CA GLU A 378 -29.22 17.53 16.13
C GLU A 378 -29.68 16.78 14.85
N GLY A 379 -30.79 16.04 14.95
CA GLY A 379 -31.63 15.74 13.78
C GLY A 379 -31.31 14.50 12.94
N LEU A 380 -30.63 13.49 13.49
CA LEU A 380 -30.20 12.30 12.73
C LEU A 380 -31.29 11.22 12.60
N VAL A 381 -31.22 10.43 11.53
CA VAL A 381 -32.00 9.18 11.34
C VAL A 381 -31.02 8.03 11.07
N GLY A 382 -31.28 6.85 11.62
CA GLY A 382 -30.43 5.66 11.46
C GLY A 382 -29.51 5.43 12.66
N ASN A 383 -28.44 4.64 12.45
CA ASN A 383 -27.45 4.39 13.50
C ASN A 383 -26.45 5.55 13.56
N VAL A 384 -26.08 5.97 14.77
CA VAL A 384 -25.19 7.11 14.98
C VAL A 384 -24.19 6.83 16.10
N THR A 385 -22.95 7.27 15.90
CA THR A 385 -21.90 7.32 16.93
C THR A 385 -21.44 8.75 17.10
N MET A 386 -21.64 9.32 18.29
CA MET A 386 -21.22 10.68 18.64
C MET A 386 -20.15 10.66 19.74
N ASN A 387 -19.25 11.63 19.67
CA ASN A 387 -18.33 11.98 20.74
C ASN A 387 -18.20 13.51 20.74
N GLY A 388 -18.74 14.23 21.72
CA GLY A 388 -18.68 15.70 21.80
C GLY A 388 -17.27 16.26 22.00
N GLY A 389 -16.36 15.51 22.64
CA GLY A 389 -14.93 15.85 22.66
C GLY A 389 -14.54 16.70 23.88
N GLN A 390 -14.36 18.01 23.72
CA GLN A 390 -14.20 18.94 24.85
C GLN A 390 -15.11 20.14 24.63
N GLY A 391 -15.97 20.45 25.60
CA GLY A 391 -16.92 21.53 25.42
C GLY A 391 -17.97 21.51 26.52
N ASN A 392 -19.14 22.05 26.22
CA ASN A 392 -20.37 21.77 26.95
C ASN A 392 -21.37 21.41 25.85
N ASP A 393 -21.45 20.13 25.52
CA ASP A 393 -21.95 19.70 24.21
C ASP A 393 -23.43 19.32 24.29
N THR A 394 -24.23 19.65 23.27
CA THR A 394 -25.63 19.23 23.15
C THR A 394 -25.76 18.15 22.08
N LEU A 395 -26.01 16.91 22.51
CA LEU A 395 -25.92 15.73 21.65
C LEU A 395 -27.28 15.03 21.57
N VAL A 396 -27.98 15.15 20.44
CA VAL A 396 -29.32 14.59 20.26
C VAL A 396 -29.26 13.25 19.53
N GLY A 397 -29.71 12.19 20.20
CA GLY A 397 -29.79 10.84 19.66
C GLY A 397 -30.63 10.71 18.39
N SER A 398 -30.42 9.62 17.67
CA SER A 398 -31.02 9.39 16.36
C SER A 398 -32.42 8.80 16.41
N ARG A 399 -33.20 9.20 15.41
CA ARG A 399 -34.48 8.59 15.06
C ARG A 399 -34.24 7.26 14.36
N GLU A 400 -35.08 6.27 14.61
CA GLU A 400 -35.13 4.99 13.88
C GLU A 400 -33.86 4.09 13.89
N GLY A 401 -32.79 4.39 14.65
CA GLY A 401 -31.60 3.52 14.76
C GLY A 401 -30.73 3.74 16.01
N ILE A 402 -29.70 2.89 16.20
CA ILE A 402 -28.87 2.81 17.43
C ILE A 402 -28.08 4.09 17.66
N SER A 403 -28.10 4.66 18.87
CA SER A 403 -27.27 5.82 19.22
C SER A 403 -26.19 5.46 20.24
N LYS A 404 -24.93 5.64 19.87
CA LYS A 404 -23.78 5.48 20.76
C LYS A 404 -23.17 6.85 21.01
N ILE A 405 -23.34 7.40 22.22
CA ILE A 405 -23.00 8.78 22.51
C ILE A 405 -21.94 8.84 23.62
N THR A 406 -20.97 9.70 23.43
CA THR A 406 -20.04 10.17 24.45
C THR A 406 -20.20 11.69 24.47
N GLY A 407 -20.34 12.31 25.63
CA GLY A 407 -20.20 13.77 25.76
C GLY A 407 -18.73 14.12 25.57
N GLY A 408 -18.06 14.50 26.65
CA GLY A 408 -16.61 14.47 26.67
C GLY A 408 -16.02 15.08 27.92
N ALA A 409 -15.29 16.16 27.72
CA ALA A 409 -14.67 16.93 28.78
C ALA A 409 -15.41 18.25 29.05
N GLY A 410 -16.59 18.18 29.67
CA GLY A 410 -17.19 19.36 30.30
C GLY A 410 -18.56 19.14 30.92
N THR A 411 -19.58 19.87 30.51
CA THR A 411 -20.95 19.79 31.05
C THR A 411 -21.93 19.61 29.90
N ASP A 412 -22.15 18.36 29.53
CA ASP A 412 -22.82 18.01 28.28
C ASP A 412 -24.32 17.71 28.52
N GLU A 413 -25.16 18.01 27.54
CA GLU A 413 -26.59 17.73 27.52
C GLU A 413 -26.88 16.69 26.43
N ILE A 414 -27.18 15.45 26.82
CA ILE A 414 -27.45 14.35 25.88
C ILE A 414 -28.96 14.14 25.83
N ASP A 415 -29.62 14.54 24.75
CA ASP A 415 -31.06 14.36 24.55
C ASP A 415 -31.36 13.12 23.69
N LEU A 416 -32.43 12.41 24.02
CA LEU A 416 -32.78 11.10 23.45
C LEU A 416 -34.28 11.05 23.08
N TRP A 417 -34.86 12.23 22.80
CA TRP A 417 -36.29 12.51 22.71
C TRP A 417 -37.06 11.67 21.67
N ASP A 418 -36.54 11.48 20.45
CA ASP A 418 -37.33 10.94 19.34
C ASP A 418 -36.97 9.49 18.91
N HIS A 419 -37.85 8.56 19.28
CA HIS A 419 -38.26 7.41 18.45
C HIS A 419 -37.15 6.65 17.69
N ASN A 420 -36.19 6.10 18.43
CA ASN A 420 -35.34 5.01 17.96
C ASN A 420 -36.21 3.79 17.55
N ALA A 421 -35.82 3.00 16.54
CA ALA A 421 -36.51 1.77 16.12
C ALA A 421 -35.69 0.49 16.36
N GLN A 422 -34.42 0.64 16.77
CA GLN A 422 -33.52 -0.43 17.24
C GLN A 422 -33.17 -0.29 18.74
N HIS A 423 -33.66 0.78 19.38
CA HIS A 423 -33.68 1.16 20.79
C HIS A 423 -32.49 0.64 21.64
N THR A 424 -31.27 0.86 21.16
CA THR A 424 -30.05 0.61 21.93
C THR A 424 -29.32 1.94 22.10
N ILE A 425 -29.05 2.31 23.36
CA ILE A 425 -28.29 3.51 23.73
C ILE A 425 -27.11 3.08 24.59
N SER A 426 -25.89 3.38 24.12
CA SER A 426 -24.66 3.08 24.83
C SER A 426 -23.93 4.38 25.13
N LEU A 427 -23.88 4.76 26.41
CA LEU A 427 -23.14 5.92 26.90
C LEU A 427 -21.72 5.48 27.26
N ALA A 428 -20.75 5.92 26.46
CA ALA A 428 -19.39 5.42 26.54
C ALA A 428 -18.57 6.08 27.67
N ARG A 429 -17.43 5.46 27.98
CA ARG A 429 -16.54 5.88 29.06
C ARG A 429 -16.00 7.30 28.85
N GLN A 430 -16.46 8.25 29.67
CA GLN A 430 -15.88 9.58 29.74
C GLN A 430 -14.39 9.57 30.10
N THR A 431 -13.63 10.44 29.42
CA THR A 431 -12.16 10.46 29.50
C THR A 431 -11.63 11.42 30.56
N SER A 432 -12.45 12.35 31.04
CA SER A 432 -12.09 13.37 32.04
C SER A 432 -12.74 13.13 33.41
N GLN A 433 -12.05 13.50 34.49
CA GLN A 433 -12.59 13.45 35.86
C GLN A 433 -13.41 14.71 36.24
N THR A 434 -13.61 15.63 35.31
CA THR A 434 -14.35 16.89 35.53
C THR A 434 -15.70 16.95 34.82
N SER A 435 -16.08 15.90 34.08
CA SER A 435 -17.33 15.80 33.31
C SER A 435 -18.57 15.86 34.21
N LYS A 436 -19.63 16.55 33.76
CA LYS A 436 -20.84 16.88 34.54
C LYS A 436 -22.12 16.71 33.73
N ASP A 437 -22.16 15.64 32.98
CA ASP A 437 -23.11 15.46 31.90
C ASP A 437 -24.53 15.20 32.45
N THR A 438 -25.51 15.64 31.68
CA THR A 438 -26.94 15.56 31.96
C THR A 438 -27.60 14.81 30.82
N VAL A 439 -28.21 13.67 31.10
CA VAL A 439 -28.96 12.89 30.10
C VAL A 439 -30.44 13.23 30.22
N ILE A 440 -31.02 13.73 29.14
CA ILE A 440 -32.44 14.03 28.99
C ILE A 440 -33.11 12.83 28.33
N LEU A 441 -34.20 12.38 28.96
CA LEU A 441 -35.02 11.23 28.54
C LEU A 441 -36.49 11.65 28.38
N ASP A 442 -36.74 12.91 28.02
CA ASP A 442 -38.12 13.42 28.00
C ASP A 442 -38.95 12.65 26.98
N THR A 443 -40.08 12.13 27.43
CA THR A 443 -40.97 11.24 26.69
C THR A 443 -40.33 9.97 26.06
N PHE A 444 -39.13 9.53 26.46
CA PHE A 444 -38.49 8.32 25.91
C PHE A 444 -39.44 7.10 25.96
N GLN A 445 -39.81 6.59 24.78
CA GLN A 445 -40.68 5.41 24.64
C GLN A 445 -39.85 4.21 24.17
N GLY A 446 -39.65 3.25 25.07
CA GLY A 446 -38.98 1.99 24.76
C GLY A 446 -39.70 1.13 23.70
N PHE A 447 -39.06 0.02 23.29
CA PHE A 447 -39.38 -0.90 22.17
C PHE A 447 -40.86 -1.33 21.96
N ASN A 448 -41.82 -0.99 22.83
CA ASN A 448 -43.10 -1.73 22.95
C ASN A 448 -44.36 -0.90 23.27
N ASN A 449 -44.42 0.38 22.86
CA ASN A 449 -45.65 1.20 23.02
C ASN A 449 -46.59 1.27 21.79
N ASP A 450 -46.30 0.56 20.69
CA ASP A 450 -47.28 0.43 19.61
C ASP A 450 -48.15 -0.83 19.75
N ASN A 451 -49.39 -0.77 19.27
CA ASN A 451 -50.50 -1.65 19.65
C ASN A 451 -50.43 -3.08 19.04
N ALA A 452 -49.28 -3.48 18.49
CA ALA A 452 -49.08 -4.71 17.71
C ALA A 452 -47.87 -5.53 18.20
N ARG A 453 -47.84 -5.83 19.50
CA ARG A 453 -46.74 -6.57 20.16
C ARG A 453 -46.47 -7.95 19.53
N ALA A 454 -45.20 -8.22 19.25
CA ALA A 454 -44.66 -9.58 19.32
C ALA A 454 -44.38 -9.94 20.80
N LEU A 455 -44.52 -11.21 21.16
CA LEU A 455 -44.11 -11.68 22.49
C LEU A 455 -42.58 -11.77 22.55
N ASN A 456 -41.99 -11.44 23.72
CA ASN A 456 -40.58 -11.63 24.07
C ASN A 456 -39.56 -10.62 23.46
N THR A 457 -39.84 -9.30 23.48
CA THR A 457 -38.89 -8.20 23.12
C THR A 457 -38.75 -7.17 24.26
N PHE A 458 -37.57 -6.53 24.42
CA PHE A 458 -37.15 -5.82 25.65
C PHE A 458 -36.15 -4.65 25.44
N ASP A 459 -36.19 -3.64 26.32
CA ASP A 459 -35.36 -2.41 26.35
C ASP A 459 -33.98 -2.52 27.03
N LEU A 460 -33.00 -1.75 26.51
CA LEU A 460 -31.64 -1.64 27.04
C LEU A 460 -31.06 -0.22 26.89
N ILE A 461 -30.65 0.35 28.03
CA ILE A 461 -29.79 1.54 28.11
C ILE A 461 -28.56 1.14 28.92
N GLU A 462 -27.36 1.29 28.35
CA GLU A 462 -26.08 0.99 29.01
C GLU A 462 -25.40 2.30 29.44
N ILE A 463 -25.09 2.41 30.73
CA ILE A 463 -24.47 3.58 31.35
C ILE A 463 -23.22 3.12 32.12
N ASP A 464 -22.03 3.53 31.68
CA ASP A 464 -20.79 3.31 32.45
C ASP A 464 -20.80 4.22 33.69
N ALA A 465 -20.87 3.61 34.87
CA ALA A 465 -20.85 4.27 36.18
C ALA A 465 -19.61 5.16 36.44
N ALA A 466 -18.49 4.92 35.74
CA ALA A 466 -17.24 5.63 35.97
C ALA A 466 -17.20 7.07 35.40
N THR A 467 -18.30 7.56 34.83
CA THR A 467 -18.29 8.66 33.84
C THR A 467 -19.01 9.93 34.27
N PHE A 468 -20.03 9.82 35.12
CA PHE A 468 -20.83 10.95 35.60
C PHE A 468 -20.36 11.38 36.98
N THR A 469 -19.80 12.59 37.16
CA THR A 469 -19.39 13.05 38.52
C THR A 469 -20.56 13.34 39.47
N ASN A 470 -21.80 13.34 38.94
CA ASN A 470 -23.04 13.40 39.71
C ASN A 470 -23.54 12.00 40.14
N TYR A 471 -22.97 10.92 39.60
CA TYR A 471 -23.26 9.53 39.97
C TYR A 471 -22.40 9.13 41.18
N ASN A 472 -23.05 8.66 42.24
CA ASN A 472 -22.37 7.89 43.29
C ASN A 472 -22.75 6.43 43.06
N ALA A 473 -21.79 5.50 43.16
CA ALA A 473 -22.09 4.07 43.07
C ALA A 473 -23.22 3.69 44.06
N GLY A 474 -24.31 3.13 43.53
CA GLY A 474 -25.53 2.85 44.29
C GLY A 474 -26.47 4.06 44.52
N GLN A 475 -26.34 5.15 43.78
CA GLN A 475 -27.31 6.26 43.71
C GLN A 475 -27.64 6.59 42.24
N PRO A 476 -28.92 6.81 41.89
CA PRO A 476 -29.32 7.07 40.51
C PRO A 476 -29.00 8.48 40.04
N VAL A 477 -29.00 8.66 38.72
CA VAL A 477 -28.83 9.94 38.02
C VAL A 477 -29.85 10.97 38.53
N GLN A 478 -29.39 12.18 38.87
CA GLN A 478 -30.27 13.23 39.38
C GLN A 478 -31.09 13.85 38.26
N GLN A 479 -32.38 13.54 38.20
CA GLN A 479 -33.35 14.38 37.50
C GLN A 479 -33.34 15.79 38.12
N ARG A 480 -33.29 16.82 37.26
CA ARG A 480 -33.44 18.21 37.69
C ARG A 480 -34.88 18.47 38.15
N GLU A 481 -35.07 19.17 39.28
CA GLU A 481 -36.37 19.33 39.97
C GLU A 481 -37.46 20.13 39.20
N ASP A 482 -37.22 20.51 37.94
CA ASP A 482 -38.00 21.51 37.21
C ASP A 482 -39.02 20.90 36.20
N PHE A 483 -39.74 19.80 36.51
CA PHE A 483 -40.96 19.51 35.72
C PHE A 483 -42.14 18.86 36.46
N LEU A 484 -43.35 19.24 36.01
CA LEU A 484 -44.63 18.81 36.54
C LEU A 484 -45.01 17.44 35.96
N ILE A 485 -45.18 16.43 36.82
CA ILE A 485 -45.65 15.09 36.41
C ILE A 485 -47.07 15.19 35.84
N ASN A 486 -47.20 15.11 34.51
CA ASN A 486 -48.46 14.74 33.88
C ASN A 486 -48.60 13.21 33.96
N ALA A 487 -49.43 12.74 34.89
CA ALA A 487 -49.61 11.33 35.15
C ALA A 487 -50.21 10.61 33.93
N ASN A 488 -49.41 9.79 33.23
CA ASN A 488 -49.79 8.58 32.49
C ASN A 488 -48.57 7.94 31.78
N THR A 489 -47.82 7.07 32.47
CA THR A 489 -47.05 5.97 31.85
C THR A 489 -46.59 4.98 32.92
N ASN A 490 -46.70 3.68 32.61
CA ASN A 490 -46.14 2.57 33.38
C ASN A 490 -45.04 1.90 32.51
N LEU A 491 -43.96 1.39 33.10
CA LEU A 491 -42.73 0.97 32.36
C LEU A 491 -42.24 -0.40 32.89
N SER A 492 -41.76 -1.35 32.03
CA SER A 492 -41.58 -2.79 32.40
C SER A 492 -40.43 -3.60 31.68
N ASN A 493 -39.36 -4.04 32.40
CA ASN A 493 -38.30 -5.13 32.22
C ASN A 493 -38.07 -5.94 30.89
N THR A 494 -36.92 -6.61 30.52
CA THR A 494 -35.41 -6.48 30.58
C THR A 494 -34.62 -7.75 30.05
N ILE A 495 -33.28 -7.71 29.78
CA ILE A 495 -32.36 -8.82 29.35
C ILE A 495 -31.05 -9.02 30.21
N ILE A 496 -30.39 -10.22 30.13
CA ILE A 496 -29.14 -10.67 30.83
C ILE A 496 -28.13 -11.38 29.87
N THR A 497 -26.83 -11.49 30.23
CA THR A 497 -25.71 -12.11 29.48
C THR A 497 -25.28 -13.54 29.94
N ALA A 498 -24.10 -14.05 29.52
CA ALA A 498 -23.91 -15.47 29.15
C ALA A 498 -23.19 -16.45 30.12
N ASP A 499 -22.75 -16.08 31.33
CA ASP A 499 -22.18 -17.05 32.31
C ASP A 499 -23.25 -17.66 33.26
N PHE A 500 -24.53 -17.49 32.92
CA PHE A 500 -25.65 -17.49 33.88
C PHE A 500 -26.26 -18.88 34.19
N GLU A 501 -25.92 -19.95 33.46
CA GLU A 501 -26.56 -21.28 33.63
C GLU A 501 -26.14 -22.03 34.91
N ALA A 502 -24.96 -21.75 35.47
CA ALA A 502 -24.43 -22.54 36.59
C ALA A 502 -25.17 -22.28 37.91
N ASP A 503 -25.35 -21.02 38.29
CA ASP A 503 -25.90 -20.65 39.61
C ASP A 503 -27.44 -20.54 39.63
N LEU A 504 -28.07 -20.23 38.49
CA LEU A 504 -29.54 -20.34 38.36
C LEU A 504 -30.06 -21.78 38.60
N SER A 505 -29.22 -22.80 38.45
CA SER A 505 -29.60 -24.19 38.70
C SER A 505 -29.86 -24.52 40.18
N GLN A 506 -29.49 -23.62 41.11
CA GLN A 506 -29.65 -23.80 42.56
C GLN A 506 -30.57 -22.75 43.22
N GLY A 507 -30.84 -21.62 42.55
CA GLY A 507 -31.80 -20.62 42.98
C GLY A 507 -33.23 -20.96 42.55
N THR A 508 -34.19 -20.95 43.47
CA THR A 508 -35.61 -21.09 43.14
C THR A 508 -36.05 -19.93 42.22
N GLY A 509 -36.61 -20.24 41.06
CA GLY A 509 -36.91 -19.25 40.02
C GLY A 509 -37.70 -18.03 40.52
N PHE A 510 -37.29 -16.85 40.05
CA PHE A 510 -37.90 -15.57 40.41
C PHE A 510 -39.30 -15.45 39.77
N ASN A 511 -40.33 -15.55 40.60
CA ASN A 511 -41.70 -15.23 40.22
C ASN A 511 -41.94 -13.73 40.45
N PHE A 512 -41.81 -12.94 39.39
CA PHE A 512 -42.32 -11.56 39.37
C PHE A 512 -43.84 -11.63 39.61
N ASP A 513 -44.34 -10.99 40.67
CA ASP A 513 -45.76 -11.07 41.01
C ASP A 513 -46.59 -10.45 39.87
N ASN A 514 -47.55 -11.23 39.35
CA ASN A 514 -48.20 -11.06 38.04
C ASN A 514 -49.15 -9.83 37.90
N ASN A 515 -48.87 -8.70 38.55
CA ASN A 515 -49.72 -7.50 38.54
C ASN A 515 -48.95 -6.16 38.67
N GLY A 516 -47.62 -6.13 38.53
CA GLY A 516 -46.81 -4.92 38.68
C GLY A 516 -45.99 -4.61 37.43
N ASP A 517 -46.06 -3.36 36.96
CA ASP A 517 -45.09 -2.79 36.02
C ASP A 517 -43.81 -2.40 36.78
N GLY A 518 -42.65 -2.35 36.11
CA GLY A 518 -41.40 -1.76 36.61
C GLY A 518 -40.15 -1.96 35.72
N ILE A 519 -39.22 -0.98 35.66
CA ILE A 519 -37.97 -1.05 34.85
C ILE A 519 -36.89 -1.86 35.58
N LEU A 520 -36.04 -2.57 34.83
CA LEU A 520 -34.84 -3.22 35.35
C LEU A 520 -33.57 -2.61 34.72
N GLY A 521 -32.63 -2.16 35.54
CA GLY A 521 -31.31 -1.67 35.12
C GLY A 521 -30.18 -2.62 35.51
N PHE A 522 -29.07 -2.59 34.77
CA PHE A 522 -27.86 -3.37 35.08
C PHE A 522 -26.68 -2.43 35.29
N ALA A 523 -26.13 -2.43 36.51
CA ALA A 523 -24.93 -1.70 36.86
C ALA A 523 -23.70 -2.54 36.52
N ALA A 524 -23.04 -2.23 35.41
CA ALA A 524 -21.92 -3.02 34.88
C ALA A 524 -20.65 -2.98 35.75
N ASP A 525 -20.52 -1.96 36.60
CA ASP A 525 -19.41 -1.76 37.55
C ASP A 525 -19.55 -2.61 38.82
N THR A 526 -20.78 -2.79 39.32
CA THR A 526 -21.06 -3.65 40.50
C THR A 526 -21.52 -5.05 40.12
N GLY A 527 -21.86 -5.29 38.84
CA GLY A 527 -22.51 -6.53 38.39
C GLY A 527 -23.92 -6.70 38.94
N THR A 528 -24.57 -5.60 39.35
CA THR A 528 -25.86 -5.65 40.06
C THR A 528 -27.02 -5.43 39.10
N LEU A 529 -28.01 -6.31 39.17
CA LEU A 529 -29.28 -6.19 38.47
C LEU A 529 -30.34 -5.63 39.43
N ILE A 530 -30.93 -4.47 39.10
CA ILE A 530 -31.86 -3.71 39.97
C ILE A 530 -33.20 -3.48 39.26
N TYR A 531 -34.32 -3.61 39.98
CA TYR A 531 -35.70 -3.41 39.51
C TYR A 531 -36.31 -2.14 40.13
N SER A 532 -37.23 -1.44 39.47
CA SER A 532 -37.93 -0.26 39.98
C SER A 532 -39.37 -0.23 39.45
N ALA A 533 -40.37 -0.36 40.32
CA ALA A 533 -41.78 -0.45 39.93
C ALA A 533 -42.32 0.79 39.19
N SER A 534 -41.70 1.95 39.37
CA SER A 534 -42.06 3.21 38.72
C SER A 534 -41.06 3.68 37.65
N GLY A 535 -39.94 2.97 37.48
CA GLY A 535 -38.77 3.47 36.75
C GLY A 535 -37.95 4.53 37.51
N ASN A 536 -38.45 5.03 38.64
CA ASN A 536 -37.69 5.90 39.52
C ASN A 536 -36.85 5.08 40.51
N PHE A 537 -35.67 4.66 40.06
CA PHE A 537 -34.69 3.92 40.86
C PHE A 537 -34.23 4.66 42.15
N SER A 538 -34.60 5.93 42.39
CA SER A 538 -34.35 6.61 43.67
C SER A 538 -35.41 6.33 44.73
N ALA A 539 -36.64 6.02 44.29
CA ALA A 539 -37.82 5.92 45.13
C ALA A 539 -38.20 4.47 45.48
N ASP A 540 -38.00 3.54 44.54
CA ASP A 540 -38.47 2.16 44.67
C ASP A 540 -37.53 1.10 44.05
N ALA A 541 -36.23 1.41 43.92
CA ALA A 541 -35.25 0.41 43.51
C ALA A 541 -35.20 -0.78 44.48
N GLN A 542 -35.33 -1.97 43.91
CA GLN A 542 -35.14 -3.26 44.54
C GLN A 542 -33.99 -3.98 43.83
N GLU A 543 -32.91 -4.22 44.55
CA GLU A 543 -31.83 -5.09 44.10
C GLU A 543 -32.34 -6.53 43.92
N LEU A 544 -32.14 -7.10 42.73
CA LEU A 544 -32.55 -8.47 42.43
C LEU A 544 -31.40 -9.47 42.64
N PHE A 545 -30.19 -9.12 42.17
CA PHE A 545 -28.99 -9.94 42.36
C PHE A 545 -27.69 -9.15 42.13
N GLU A 546 -26.62 -9.53 42.83
CA GLU A 546 -25.25 -9.03 42.69
C GLU A 546 -24.37 -10.17 42.13
N ILE A 547 -23.75 -9.98 40.96
CA ILE A 547 -22.81 -10.96 40.38
C ILE A 547 -21.46 -10.85 41.11
N GLY A 548 -21.38 -11.54 42.26
CA GLY A 548 -20.18 -11.54 43.10
C GLY A 548 -18.94 -12.10 42.39
N GLY A 549 -17.86 -11.32 42.34
CA GLY A 549 -16.55 -11.75 41.83
C GLY A 549 -15.85 -10.80 40.86
N LEU A 550 -16.47 -9.67 40.50
CA LEU A 550 -15.95 -8.71 39.52
C LEU A 550 -14.83 -7.79 40.04
N GLU A 551 -13.78 -8.34 40.68
CA GLU A 551 -12.50 -7.62 40.78
C GLU A 551 -11.78 -7.61 39.41
N GLY A 552 -12.28 -6.76 38.49
CA GLY A 552 -11.52 -6.28 37.33
C GLY A 552 -11.71 -7.00 35.98
N ALA A 553 -12.94 -7.37 35.60
CA ALA A 553 -13.23 -7.98 34.30
C ALA A 553 -14.09 -7.08 33.38
N ASN A 554 -13.51 -6.55 32.30
CA ASN A 554 -14.25 -5.91 31.20
C ASN A 554 -14.98 -6.98 30.36
N PHE A 555 -16.26 -6.77 30.05
CA PHE A 555 -17.08 -7.70 29.26
C PHE A 555 -17.02 -7.39 27.75
N VAL A 556 -17.19 -8.39 26.88
CA VAL A 556 -17.17 -8.23 25.40
C VAL A 556 -18.30 -9.07 24.75
N PRO A 557 -19.14 -8.50 23.84
CA PRO A 557 -20.38 -9.17 23.43
C PRO A 557 -20.37 -9.74 21.99
N THR A 558 -20.67 -11.04 21.80
CA THR A 558 -21.08 -11.56 20.47
C THR A 558 -22.07 -12.74 20.54
N ARG A 559 -23.22 -12.59 19.86
CA ARG A 559 -24.25 -13.59 19.40
C ARG A 559 -25.54 -13.78 20.23
N GLN A 560 -26.67 -13.84 19.50
CA GLN A 560 -28.07 -13.92 19.97
C GLN A 560 -28.58 -15.36 20.18
N ILE A 561 -29.54 -15.56 21.11
CA ILE A 561 -30.43 -16.75 21.24
C ILE A 561 -31.84 -16.33 21.73
N ASN A 562 -32.89 -17.07 21.33
CA ASN A 562 -34.31 -16.84 21.68
C ASN A 562 -34.76 -17.49 23.01
N VAL A 563 -35.79 -16.93 23.64
CA VAL A 563 -36.44 -17.43 24.88
C VAL A 563 -37.83 -18.03 24.58
N ILE A 564 -38.20 -19.13 25.27
CA ILE A 564 -39.48 -19.86 25.16
C ILE A 564 -40.45 -19.43 26.27
#